data_AF-A0A949ILC2-F1
#
_entry.id   AF-A0A949ILC2-F1
#
_cell.length_a   1.000
_cell.length_b   1.000
_cell.length_c   1.000
_cell.angle_alpha   90.00
_cell.angle_beta   90.00
_cell.angle_gamma   90.00
#
_symmetry.space_group_name_H-M   'P 1'
#
loop_
_entity.id
_entity.type
_entity.pdbx_description
1 polymer ?
#
loop_
_entity_poly.entity_id
_entity_poly.type
_entity_poly.pdbx_seq_one_letter_code
_entity_poly.pdbx_strand_id
1 'polypeptide(L)'
;MNQLPPVPALGLTIIQPKERVEKAIDEMTAKGRSMLQKKADSREMMEQLKRYNWSWVLETSEALRQCFSSESVPLYFASNVYFVPSLKADDFERDLDEFPYVVGGRLDRLNGFRKMVAVIPEPPCGDYLSALMHPAIYHSTWRAFELGHYGQAVALCVKEVEDHISLAVSGNINAKGADLVRQAFDQENDGPLLSPESTASENLGIADVMAGFFERYKGIPASAPLSIQQAARVMSLASYLMYTLEGIHRAPAEEPKEAEQPYEFEFLKE
;
A
#
# COMPACT_ATOMS: atom_id res chain seq x y z
N MET A 1 -12.92 24.35 20.52
CA MET A 1 -13.24 22.91 20.40
C MET A 1 -12.46 22.37 19.21
N ASN A 2 -11.35 21.67 19.46
CA ASN A 2 -10.51 21.10 18.40
C ASN A 2 -11.07 19.73 18.03
N GLN A 3 -12.04 19.70 17.11
CA GLN A 3 -12.36 18.45 16.43
C GLN A 3 -11.28 18.19 15.40
N LEU A 4 -10.37 17.28 15.72
CA LEU A 4 -9.56 16.59 14.70
C LEU A 4 -10.52 15.85 13.75
N PRO A 5 -10.27 15.84 12.43
CA PRO A 5 -11.17 15.19 11.49
C PRO A 5 -11.21 13.66 11.71
N PRO A 6 -12.38 13.02 11.49
CA PRO A 6 -12.55 11.58 11.60
C PRO A 6 -12.14 10.91 10.28
N VAL A 7 -10.86 10.60 10.15
CA VAL A 7 -10.38 9.61 9.18
C VAL A 7 -9.30 8.80 9.90
N PRO A 8 -9.44 7.48 10.07
CA PRO A 8 -8.28 6.65 10.35
C PRO A 8 -7.42 6.78 9.09
N ALA A 9 -6.34 7.55 9.18
CA ALA A 9 -5.46 7.82 8.05
C ALA A 9 -4.70 6.54 7.66
N LEU A 10 -5.40 5.64 6.98
CA LEU A 10 -4.81 4.55 6.21
C LEU A 10 -3.84 5.18 5.21
N GLY A 11 -2.56 4.89 5.38
CA GLY A 11 -1.47 5.38 4.56
C GLY A 11 -0.50 6.35 5.26
N LEU A 12 -0.83 6.91 6.43
CA LEU A 12 0.13 7.76 7.17
C LEU A 12 0.88 6.94 8.23
N THR A 13 1.55 5.86 7.83
CA THR A 13 2.51 5.21 8.73
C THR A 13 3.87 5.88 8.58
N ILE A 14 4.54 6.09 9.71
CA ILE A 14 5.93 6.58 9.71
C ILE A 14 6.88 5.39 9.61
N ILE A 15 7.93 5.52 8.80
CA ILE A 15 8.91 4.43 8.54
C ILE A 15 10.04 4.44 9.59
N GLN A 16 10.23 5.56 10.28
CA GLN A 16 11.30 5.76 11.25
C GLN A 16 10.76 6.33 12.58
N PRO A 17 11.54 6.28 13.67
CA PRO A 17 11.11 6.81 14.97
C PRO A 17 10.61 8.25 14.88
N LYS A 18 9.56 8.57 15.65
CA LYS A 18 8.93 9.91 15.66
C LYS A 18 9.93 11.03 15.79
N GLU A 19 10.87 10.91 16.73
CA GLU A 19 11.90 11.93 16.96
C GLU A 19 12.70 12.26 15.68
N ARG A 20 13.01 11.25 14.85
CA ARG A 20 13.71 11.47 13.58
C ARG A 20 12.82 12.13 12.54
N VAL A 21 11.56 11.72 12.45
CA VAL A 21 10.58 12.34 11.54
C VAL A 21 10.35 13.80 11.92
N GLU A 22 10.13 14.07 13.20
CA GLU A 22 9.92 15.42 13.72
C GLU A 22 11.12 16.32 13.46
N LYS A 23 12.33 15.81 13.73
CA LYS A 23 13.58 16.53 13.43
C LYS A 23 13.71 16.85 11.95
N ALA A 24 13.44 15.88 11.06
CA ALA A 24 13.49 16.09 9.61
C ALA A 24 12.47 17.15 9.15
N ILE A 25 11.25 17.11 9.67
CA ILE A 25 10.22 18.11 9.37
C ILE A 25 10.63 19.49 9.91
N ASP A 26 11.19 19.58 11.11
CA ASP A 26 11.66 20.83 11.71
C ASP A 26 12.81 21.46 10.89
N GLU A 27 13.75 20.64 10.40
CA GLU A 27 14.83 21.08 9.52
C GLU A 27 14.29 21.65 8.19
N MET A 28 13.33 20.95 7.55
CA MET A 28 12.72 21.45 6.31
C MET A 28 11.86 22.70 6.54
N THR A 29 11.20 22.78 7.69
CA THR A 29 10.42 23.96 8.12
C THR A 29 11.33 25.17 8.31
N ALA A 30 12.50 24.98 8.95
CA ALA A 30 13.48 26.05 9.12
C ALA A 30 14.01 26.56 7.78
N LYS A 31 14.33 25.66 6.84
CA LYS A 31 14.72 26.02 5.47
C LYS A 31 13.64 26.87 4.78
N GLY A 32 12.38 26.43 4.81
CA GLY A 32 11.28 27.18 4.20
C GLY A 32 11.04 28.56 4.83
N ARG A 33 11.15 28.67 6.16
CA ARG A 33 11.05 29.97 6.86
C ARG A 33 12.17 30.94 6.46
N SER A 34 13.39 30.43 6.25
CA SER A 34 14.52 31.25 5.81
C SER A 34 14.29 31.91 4.44
N MET A 35 13.48 31.29 3.58
CA MET A 35 13.12 31.87 2.28
C MET A 35 12.18 33.07 2.42
N LEU A 36 11.20 32.97 3.32
CA LEU A 36 10.25 34.06 3.57
C LEU A 36 10.90 35.29 4.21
N GLN A 37 12.04 35.12 4.88
CA GLN A 37 12.81 36.22 5.45
C GLN A 37 13.59 37.03 4.39
N LYS A 38 13.86 36.43 3.22
CA LYS A 38 14.55 37.10 2.11
C LYS A 38 13.51 37.78 1.21
N LYS A 39 13.40 39.11 1.29
CA LYS A 39 12.61 39.88 0.34
C LYS A 39 13.39 40.04 -0.96
N ALA A 40 12.74 39.83 -2.10
CA ALA A 40 13.36 40.00 -3.40
C ALA A 40 13.33 41.49 -3.79
N ASP A 41 14.51 42.07 -4.01
CA ASP A 41 14.62 43.49 -4.39
C ASP A 41 14.83 43.67 -5.91
N SER A 42 15.01 42.56 -6.63
CA SER A 42 15.23 42.54 -8.08
C SER A 42 14.67 41.28 -8.74
N ARG A 43 14.46 41.34 -10.06
CA ARG A 43 14.01 40.19 -10.88
C ARG A 43 14.98 39.01 -10.77
N GLU A 44 16.28 39.27 -10.79
CA GLU A 44 17.30 38.23 -10.64
C GLU A 44 17.22 37.55 -9.27
N MET A 45 17.00 38.32 -8.21
CA MET A 45 16.84 37.78 -6.86
C MET A 45 15.55 36.95 -6.72
N MET A 46 14.46 37.37 -7.37
CA MET A 46 13.22 36.60 -7.42
C MET A 46 13.40 35.26 -8.14
N GLU A 47 14.10 35.26 -9.27
CA GLU A 47 14.43 34.01 -9.98
C GLU A 47 15.31 33.07 -9.14
N GLN A 48 16.27 33.61 -8.38
CA GLN A 48 17.05 32.82 -7.43
C GLN A 48 16.17 32.23 -6.32
N LEU A 49 15.22 33.00 -5.78
CA LEU A 49 14.28 32.52 -4.76
C LEU A 49 13.33 31.44 -5.29
N LYS A 50 12.84 31.56 -6.53
CA LYS A 50 12.04 30.52 -7.17
C LYS A 50 12.82 29.22 -7.34
N ARG A 51 14.08 29.30 -7.83
CA ARG A 51 14.97 28.13 -7.95
C ARG A 51 15.24 27.50 -6.59
N TYR A 52 15.49 28.31 -5.58
CA TYR A 52 15.71 27.81 -4.23
C TYR A 52 14.46 27.15 -3.65
N ASN A 53 13.28 27.73 -3.87
CA ASN A 53 12.01 27.10 -3.51
C ASN A 53 11.82 25.75 -4.23
N TRP A 54 12.16 25.65 -5.51
CA TRP A 54 12.07 24.39 -6.25
C TRP A 54 13.01 23.31 -5.67
N SER A 55 14.26 23.66 -5.38
CA SER A 55 15.22 22.76 -4.72
C SER A 55 14.70 22.30 -3.36
N TRP A 56 14.20 23.23 -2.55
CA TRP A 56 13.61 22.91 -1.25
C TRP A 56 12.40 21.99 -1.37
N VAL A 57 11.55 22.17 -2.39
CA VAL A 57 10.41 21.29 -2.63
C VAL A 57 10.87 19.86 -2.93
N LEU A 58 11.87 19.69 -3.79
CA LEU A 58 12.42 18.37 -4.12
C LEU A 58 13.07 17.70 -2.90
N GLU A 59 13.94 18.43 -2.20
CA GLU A 59 14.61 17.95 -0.98
C GLU A 59 13.59 17.53 0.09
N THR A 60 12.56 18.35 0.30
CA THR A 60 11.54 18.07 1.31
C THR A 60 10.67 16.90 0.89
N SER A 61 10.32 16.77 -0.39
CA SER A 61 9.56 15.63 -0.89
C SER A 61 10.33 14.32 -0.69
N GLU A 62 11.64 14.34 -0.93
CA GLU A 62 12.49 13.17 -0.70
C GLU A 62 12.61 12.84 0.79
N ALA A 63 12.80 13.83 1.65
CA ALA A 63 12.81 13.63 3.10
C ALA A 63 11.47 13.06 3.61
N LEU A 64 10.34 13.51 3.06
CA LEU A 64 9.01 13.01 3.41
C LEU A 64 8.80 11.56 2.95
N ARG A 65 9.34 11.14 1.79
CA ARG A 65 9.31 9.72 1.37
C ARG A 65 10.06 8.81 2.34
N GLN A 66 11.16 9.31 2.91
CA GLN A 66 11.93 8.55 3.90
C GLN A 66 11.26 8.53 5.28
N CYS A 67 10.34 9.46 5.54
CA CYS A 67 9.61 9.56 6.79
C CYS A 67 8.29 8.80 6.79
N PHE A 68 7.58 8.73 5.66
CA PHE A 68 6.22 8.21 5.53
C PHE A 68 6.13 7.13 4.47
N SER A 69 5.35 6.08 4.73
CA SER A 69 5.15 4.96 3.80
C SER A 69 4.32 5.31 2.56
N SER A 70 3.40 6.29 2.67
CA SER A 70 2.55 6.65 1.55
C SER A 70 3.17 7.72 0.66
N GLU A 71 3.14 7.45 -0.63
CA GLU A 71 3.50 8.39 -1.70
C GLU A 71 2.56 9.62 -1.75
N SER A 72 1.39 9.56 -1.11
CA SER A 72 0.45 10.70 -1.07
C SER A 72 0.99 11.89 -0.26
N VAL A 73 1.87 11.64 0.72
CA VAL A 73 2.47 12.67 1.58
C VAL A 73 3.37 13.64 0.80
N PRO A 74 4.40 13.17 0.07
CA PRO A 74 5.24 14.05 -0.73
C PRO A 74 4.45 14.74 -1.86
N LEU A 75 3.47 14.07 -2.47
CA LEU A 75 2.60 14.66 -3.49
C LEU A 75 1.74 15.80 -2.93
N TYR A 76 1.12 15.60 -1.76
CA TYR A 76 0.33 16.64 -1.10
C TYR A 76 1.19 17.83 -0.69
N PHE A 77 2.42 17.58 -0.20
CA PHE A 77 3.38 18.64 0.07
C PHE A 77 3.74 19.45 -1.19
N ALA A 78 4.08 18.76 -2.29
CA ALA A 78 4.52 19.40 -3.53
C ALA A 78 3.40 20.13 -4.27
N SER A 79 2.14 19.80 -4.00
CA SER A 79 0.98 20.41 -4.66
C SER A 79 0.96 21.93 -4.53
N ASN A 80 0.71 22.64 -5.64
CA ASN A 80 0.40 24.05 -5.59
C ASN A 80 -1.08 24.18 -5.22
N VAL A 81 -1.41 24.82 -4.10
CA VAL A 81 -2.78 25.27 -3.89
C VAL A 81 -2.79 26.74 -4.28
N TYR A 82 -3.40 27.02 -5.44
CA TYR A 82 -3.60 28.36 -5.93
C TYR A 82 -4.58 29.08 -5.00
N PHE A 83 -4.08 30.00 -4.19
CA PHE A 83 -4.92 30.92 -3.44
C PHE A 83 -4.81 32.28 -4.11
N VAL A 84 -5.86 32.62 -4.87
CA VAL A 84 -6.11 33.93 -5.50
C VAL A 84 -5.01 34.37 -6.47
N PRO A 85 -5.20 34.21 -7.80
CA PRO A 85 -4.27 34.74 -8.79
C PRO A 85 -4.09 36.25 -8.58
N SER A 86 -2.85 36.72 -8.52
CA SER A 86 -2.59 38.14 -8.46
C SER A 86 -3.02 38.80 -9.78
N LEU A 87 -3.70 39.94 -9.69
CA LEU A 87 -4.22 40.70 -10.85
C LEU A 87 -3.15 41.63 -11.47
N LYS A 88 -1.88 41.47 -11.05
CA LYS A 88 -0.76 42.27 -11.53
C LYS A 88 -0.41 41.87 -12.96
N ALA A 89 -0.15 42.88 -13.80
CA ALA A 89 0.22 42.67 -15.20
C ALA A 89 1.72 42.40 -15.38
N ASP A 90 2.57 42.90 -14.48
CA ASP A 90 4.01 42.62 -14.48
C ASP A 90 4.29 41.33 -13.71
N ASP A 91 5.03 40.41 -14.35
CA ASP A 91 5.32 39.09 -13.79
C ASP A 91 6.09 39.18 -12.45
N PHE A 92 6.99 40.16 -12.31
CA PHE A 92 7.79 40.31 -11.08
C PHE A 92 6.95 40.84 -9.92
N GLU A 93 6.07 41.82 -10.16
CA GLU A 93 5.11 42.25 -9.13
C GLU A 93 4.14 41.13 -8.74
N ARG A 94 3.69 40.32 -9.70
CA ARG A 94 2.87 39.13 -9.43
C ARG A 94 3.61 38.13 -8.53
N ASP A 95 4.86 37.83 -8.87
CA ASP A 95 5.67 36.89 -8.10
C ASP A 95 5.96 37.37 -6.68
N LEU A 96 6.18 38.68 -6.48
CA LEU A 96 6.35 39.28 -5.15
C LEU A 96 5.10 39.08 -4.27
N ASP A 97 3.91 39.20 -4.86
CA ASP A 97 2.64 38.98 -4.16
C ASP A 97 2.42 37.50 -3.88
N GLU A 98 2.62 36.61 -4.86
CA GLU A 98 2.24 35.19 -4.78
C GLU A 98 3.26 34.33 -4.02
N PHE A 99 4.55 34.62 -4.14
CA PHE A 99 5.62 33.77 -3.61
C PHE A 99 5.50 33.52 -2.09
N PRO A 100 5.23 34.54 -1.24
CA PRO A 100 5.04 34.31 0.19
C PRO A 100 3.88 33.36 0.52
N TYR A 101 2.77 33.44 -0.21
CA TYR A 101 1.62 32.53 0.00
C TYR A 101 1.94 31.11 -0.47
N VAL A 102 2.66 30.98 -1.58
CA VAL A 102 3.09 29.69 -2.11
C VAL A 102 4.01 28.96 -1.12
N VAL A 103 5.01 29.65 -0.58
CA VAL A 103 5.92 29.07 0.43
C VAL A 103 5.20 28.87 1.77
N GLY A 104 4.39 29.84 2.20
CA GLY A 104 3.61 29.79 3.43
C GLY A 104 2.65 28.60 3.48
N GLY A 105 1.90 28.35 2.41
CA GLY A 105 0.99 27.21 2.32
C GLY A 105 1.70 25.86 2.44
N ARG A 106 2.94 25.74 1.94
CA ARG A 106 3.75 24.52 2.12
C ARG A 106 4.27 24.38 3.55
N LEU A 107 4.66 25.49 4.19
CA LEU A 107 5.04 25.50 5.61
C LEU A 107 3.87 25.07 6.51
N ASP A 108 2.65 25.51 6.19
CA ASP A 108 1.45 25.09 6.93
C ASP A 108 1.19 23.59 6.81
N ARG A 109 1.42 23.00 5.63
CA ARG A 109 1.35 21.54 5.45
C ARG A 109 2.43 20.81 6.23
N LEU A 110 3.67 21.31 6.26
CA LEU A 110 4.74 20.74 7.09
C LEU A 110 4.37 20.78 8.58
N ASN A 111 3.82 21.89 9.06
CA ASN A 111 3.30 21.98 10.42
C ASN A 111 2.13 21.01 10.67
N GLY A 112 1.29 20.79 9.65
CA GLY A 112 0.24 19.77 9.65
C GLY A 112 0.79 18.36 9.79
N PHE A 113 1.76 17.98 8.96
CA PHE A 113 2.46 16.70 9.08
C PHE A 113 3.09 16.52 10.44
N ARG A 114 3.75 17.55 10.98
CA ARG A 114 4.34 17.52 12.32
C ARG A 114 3.31 17.19 13.41
N LYS A 115 2.13 17.81 13.35
CA LYS A 115 1.03 17.52 14.29
C LYS A 115 0.48 16.10 14.11
N MET A 116 0.43 15.61 12.86
CA MET A 116 -0.02 14.25 12.58
C MET A 116 0.98 13.21 13.11
N VAL A 117 2.28 13.44 12.99
CA VAL A 117 3.32 12.55 13.55
C VAL A 117 3.14 12.31 15.04
N ALA A 118 2.70 13.32 15.80
CA ALA A 118 2.43 13.17 17.23
C ALA A 118 1.36 12.09 17.53
N VAL A 119 0.34 11.96 16.66
CA VAL A 119 -0.80 11.04 16.85
C VAL A 119 -0.65 9.70 16.11
N ILE A 120 0.23 9.62 15.12
CA ILE A 120 0.56 8.36 14.45
C ILE A 120 1.28 7.45 15.47
N PRO A 121 0.97 6.15 15.58
CA PRO A 121 1.71 5.24 16.47
C PRO A 121 3.20 5.13 16.05
N GLU A 122 4.14 5.09 17.00
CA GLU A 122 5.57 4.84 16.69
C GLU A 122 5.78 3.44 16.08
N PRO A 123 6.73 3.24 15.16
CA PRO A 123 7.16 1.88 14.81
C PRO A 123 7.65 1.17 16.09
N PRO A 124 7.25 -0.09 16.33
CA PRO A 124 7.11 -1.13 15.32
C PRO A 124 5.67 -1.42 14.88
N CYS A 125 4.63 -0.77 15.43
CA CYS A 125 3.26 -1.18 15.11
C CYS A 125 2.81 -0.83 13.69
N GLY A 126 3.44 0.11 12.98
CA GLY A 126 3.19 0.31 11.54
C GLY A 126 3.56 -0.93 10.72
N ASP A 127 4.83 -1.34 10.77
CA ASP A 127 5.34 -2.50 10.01
C ASP A 127 4.86 -3.82 10.60
N TYR A 128 4.70 -3.92 11.92
CA TYR A 128 4.17 -5.11 12.59
C TYR A 128 2.68 -5.29 12.33
N LEU A 129 1.84 -4.24 12.41
CA LEU A 129 0.42 -4.37 12.06
C LEU A 129 0.23 -4.58 10.57
N SER A 130 1.06 -3.96 9.72
CA SER A 130 1.06 -4.23 8.28
C SER A 130 1.48 -5.67 7.99
N ALA A 131 2.54 -6.18 8.65
CA ALA A 131 2.95 -7.58 8.53
C ALA A 131 1.92 -8.57 9.10
N LEU A 132 1.13 -8.15 10.09
CA LEU A 132 0.08 -8.98 10.69
C LEU A 132 -1.24 -8.95 9.92
N MET A 133 -1.48 -7.93 9.08
CA MET A 133 -2.76 -7.71 8.44
C MET A 133 -2.60 -7.39 6.96
N HIS A 134 -3.00 -8.33 6.12
CA HIS A 134 -2.96 -8.18 4.68
C HIS A 134 -3.93 -7.08 4.24
N PRO A 135 -3.55 -6.14 3.36
CA PRO A 135 -4.39 -5.00 2.98
C PRO A 135 -5.78 -5.40 2.49
N ALA A 136 -5.88 -6.45 1.66
CA ALA A 136 -7.17 -6.95 1.17
C ALA A 136 -8.08 -7.43 2.31
N ILE A 137 -7.52 -8.18 3.28
CA ILE A 137 -8.28 -8.64 4.46
C ILE A 137 -8.73 -7.45 5.28
N TYR A 138 -7.84 -6.49 5.55
CA TYR A 138 -8.18 -5.29 6.29
C TYR A 138 -9.34 -4.54 5.65
N HIS A 139 -9.23 -4.21 4.35
CA HIS A 139 -10.22 -3.40 3.64
C HIS A 139 -11.59 -4.07 3.58
N SER A 140 -11.62 -5.39 3.38
CA SER A 140 -12.88 -6.13 3.33
C SER A 140 -13.55 -6.25 4.70
N THR A 141 -12.79 -6.28 5.81
CA THR A 141 -13.31 -6.75 7.10
C THR A 141 -13.40 -5.68 8.20
N TRP A 142 -12.60 -4.61 8.13
CA TRP A 142 -12.45 -3.63 9.23
C TRP A 142 -13.78 -3.05 9.71
N ARG A 143 -14.68 -2.72 8.77
CA ARG A 143 -15.97 -2.10 9.07
C ARG A 143 -16.89 -3.04 9.84
N ALA A 144 -16.95 -4.30 9.43
CA ALA A 144 -17.75 -5.31 10.12
C ALA A 144 -17.17 -5.60 11.52
N PHE A 145 -15.84 -5.63 11.65
CA PHE A 145 -15.15 -5.84 12.92
C PHE A 145 -15.38 -4.68 13.91
N GLU A 146 -15.26 -3.43 13.46
CA GLU A 146 -15.50 -2.22 14.26
C GLU A 146 -16.94 -2.16 14.81
N LEU A 147 -17.92 -2.57 14.00
CA LEU A 147 -19.34 -2.60 14.38
C LEU A 147 -19.70 -3.80 15.27
N GLY A 148 -18.73 -4.67 15.60
CA GLY A 148 -18.98 -5.87 16.40
C GLY A 148 -19.66 -7.01 15.63
N HIS A 149 -19.75 -6.91 14.30
CA HIS A 149 -20.30 -7.95 13.43
C HIS A 149 -19.23 -9.01 13.14
N TYR A 150 -18.78 -9.71 14.18
CA TYR A 150 -17.62 -10.60 14.12
C TYR A 150 -17.81 -11.82 13.20
N GLY A 151 -19.01 -12.42 13.17
CA GLY A 151 -19.32 -13.49 12.21
C GLY A 151 -19.23 -13.02 10.76
N GLN A 152 -19.70 -11.80 10.48
CA GLN A 152 -19.60 -11.18 9.16
C GLN A 152 -18.14 -10.89 8.78
N ALA A 153 -17.33 -10.38 9.71
CA ALA A 153 -15.90 -10.16 9.47
C ALA A 153 -15.19 -11.48 9.09
N VAL A 154 -15.46 -12.58 9.81
CA VAL A 154 -14.91 -13.90 9.47
C VAL A 154 -15.37 -14.40 8.10
N ALA A 155 -16.66 -14.25 7.78
CA ALA A 155 -17.17 -14.64 6.47
C ALA A 155 -16.50 -13.86 5.32
N LEU A 156 -16.23 -12.58 5.53
CA LEU A 156 -15.51 -11.73 4.56
C LEU A 156 -14.05 -12.16 4.42
N CYS A 157 -13.35 -12.52 5.52
CA CYS A 157 -12.00 -13.09 5.43
C CYS A 157 -11.96 -14.34 4.57
N VAL A 158 -12.88 -15.29 4.81
CA VAL A 158 -12.93 -16.55 4.06
C VAL A 158 -13.16 -16.30 2.58
N LYS A 159 -14.09 -15.38 2.27
CA LYS A 159 -14.38 -14.99 0.89
C LYS A 159 -13.15 -14.41 0.20
N GLU A 160 -12.46 -13.48 0.85
CA GLU A 160 -11.29 -12.81 0.26
C GLU A 160 -10.17 -13.79 -0.09
N VAL A 161 -9.89 -14.75 0.80
CA VAL A 161 -8.89 -15.81 0.54
C VAL A 161 -9.34 -16.71 -0.61
N GLU A 162 -10.63 -17.07 -0.66
CA GLU A 162 -11.17 -17.88 -1.76
C GLU A 162 -11.12 -17.17 -3.11
N ASP A 163 -11.48 -15.89 -3.15
CA ASP A 163 -11.44 -15.07 -4.36
C ASP A 163 -10.00 -14.95 -4.86
N HIS A 164 -9.03 -14.77 -3.95
CA HIS A 164 -7.62 -14.70 -4.33
C HIS A 164 -7.10 -16.01 -4.95
N ILE A 165 -7.45 -17.16 -4.37
CA ILE A 165 -7.09 -18.47 -4.92
C ILE A 165 -7.80 -18.69 -6.25
N SER A 166 -9.09 -18.34 -6.35
CA SER A 166 -9.87 -18.51 -7.59
C SER A 166 -9.28 -17.72 -8.76
N LEU A 167 -8.83 -16.49 -8.49
CA LEU A 167 -8.12 -15.66 -9.47
C LEU A 167 -6.80 -16.29 -9.92
N ALA A 168 -6.08 -16.95 -9.00
CA ALA A 168 -4.83 -17.61 -9.32
C ALA A 168 -5.00 -18.84 -10.21
N VAL A 169 -6.16 -19.50 -10.16
CA VAL A 169 -6.46 -20.74 -10.87
C VAL A 169 -7.27 -20.51 -12.18
N SER A 170 -7.37 -19.26 -12.64
CA SER A 170 -7.89 -18.90 -13.97
C SER A 170 -9.34 -19.30 -14.26
N GLY A 171 -10.19 -19.47 -13.23
CA GLY A 171 -11.65 -19.57 -13.37
C GLY A 171 -12.21 -20.85 -14.00
N ASN A 172 -11.39 -21.86 -14.30
CA ASN A 172 -11.86 -23.13 -14.88
C ASN A 172 -12.21 -24.20 -13.84
N ILE A 173 -12.03 -23.88 -12.56
CA ILE A 173 -12.31 -24.79 -11.46
C ILE A 173 -13.66 -24.46 -10.84
N ASN A 174 -14.62 -25.37 -10.98
CA ASN A 174 -15.92 -25.31 -10.29
C ASN A 174 -15.84 -25.65 -8.79
N ALA A 175 -14.64 -25.97 -8.29
CA ALA A 175 -14.41 -26.29 -6.90
C ALA A 175 -14.42 -25.04 -6.01
N LYS A 176 -14.73 -25.22 -4.73
CA LYS A 176 -14.84 -24.16 -3.74
C LYS A 176 -14.22 -24.59 -2.42
N GLY A 177 -13.71 -23.63 -1.66
CA GLY A 177 -13.16 -23.88 -0.32
C GLY A 177 -11.99 -24.86 -0.34
N ALA A 178 -12.04 -25.89 0.49
CA ALA A 178 -10.94 -26.86 0.60
C ALA A 178 -10.67 -27.59 -0.73
N ASP A 179 -11.71 -27.95 -1.48
CA ASP A 179 -11.56 -28.62 -2.77
C ASP A 179 -10.82 -27.75 -3.79
N LEU A 180 -11.08 -26.43 -3.78
CA LEU A 180 -10.36 -25.47 -4.62
C LEU A 180 -8.87 -25.44 -4.27
N VAL A 181 -8.53 -25.44 -2.98
CA VAL A 181 -7.13 -25.48 -2.53
C VAL A 181 -6.46 -26.76 -2.98
N ARG A 182 -7.11 -27.92 -2.78
CA ARG A 182 -6.55 -29.23 -3.16
C ARG A 182 -6.23 -29.31 -4.65
N GLN A 183 -7.11 -28.76 -5.49
CA GLN A 183 -6.86 -28.72 -6.94
C GLN A 183 -5.79 -27.68 -7.31
N ALA A 184 -5.73 -26.55 -6.61
CA ALA A 184 -4.72 -25.52 -6.88
C ALA A 184 -3.29 -25.99 -6.58
N PHE A 185 -3.12 -26.90 -5.63
CA PHE A 185 -1.83 -27.49 -5.21
C PHE A 185 -1.68 -28.95 -5.63
N ASP A 186 -2.39 -29.38 -6.67
CA ASP A 186 -2.36 -30.77 -7.13
C ASP A 186 -1.01 -31.10 -7.79
N GLN A 187 -0.21 -31.95 -7.13
CA GLN A 187 1.11 -32.36 -7.63
C GLN A 187 1.04 -33.27 -8.86
N GLU A 188 -0.07 -33.98 -9.06
CA GLU A 188 -0.20 -34.90 -10.18
C GLU A 188 -0.52 -34.16 -11.49
N ASN A 189 -1.21 -33.03 -11.39
CA ASN A 189 -1.70 -32.24 -12.53
C ASN A 189 -1.00 -30.87 -12.67
N ASP A 190 0.18 -30.70 -12.06
CA ASP A 190 0.95 -29.45 -12.05
C ASP A 190 0.09 -28.24 -11.67
N GLY A 191 -0.51 -28.31 -10.47
CA GLY A 191 -1.40 -27.29 -9.92
C GLY A 191 -0.80 -25.88 -10.00
N PRO A 192 -1.60 -24.86 -10.36
CA PRO A 192 -1.12 -23.50 -10.67
C PRO A 192 -0.53 -22.74 -9.48
N LEU A 193 -0.71 -23.23 -8.25
CA LEU A 193 -0.11 -22.68 -7.04
C LEU A 193 1.07 -23.49 -6.50
N LEU A 194 1.54 -24.50 -7.24
CA LEU A 194 2.79 -25.18 -6.89
C LEU A 194 3.98 -24.24 -7.12
N SER A 195 4.79 -24.05 -6.07
CA SER A 195 6.06 -23.36 -6.22
C SER A 195 7.14 -24.34 -6.66
N PRO A 196 7.88 -24.08 -7.76
CA PRO A 196 9.01 -24.91 -8.18
C PRO A 196 10.22 -24.75 -7.25
N GLU A 197 10.25 -23.69 -6.44
CA GLU A 197 11.31 -23.44 -5.45
C GLU A 197 11.07 -24.19 -4.13
N SER A 198 9.83 -24.64 -3.90
CA SER A 198 9.44 -25.36 -2.70
C SER A 198 9.51 -26.87 -2.90
N THR A 199 9.89 -27.60 -1.87
CA THR A 199 9.83 -29.07 -1.86
C THR A 199 8.38 -29.55 -1.93
N ALA A 200 8.18 -30.79 -2.40
CA ALA A 200 6.84 -31.41 -2.41
C ALA A 200 6.17 -31.42 -1.03
N SER A 201 6.95 -31.58 0.04
CA SER A 201 6.44 -31.52 1.42
C SER A 201 6.00 -30.12 1.83
N GLU A 202 6.70 -29.07 1.39
CA GLU A 202 6.33 -27.69 1.69
C GLU A 202 5.06 -27.28 0.94
N ASN A 203 4.98 -27.60 -0.34
CA ASN A 203 3.78 -27.36 -1.14
C ASN A 203 2.55 -28.08 -0.53
N LEU A 204 2.71 -29.33 -0.07
CA LEU A 204 1.65 -30.06 0.61
C LEU A 204 1.27 -29.42 1.96
N GLY A 205 2.26 -29.00 2.75
CA GLY A 205 2.02 -28.34 4.03
C GLY A 205 1.26 -27.02 3.89
N ILE A 206 1.59 -26.21 2.87
CA ILE A 206 0.86 -24.98 2.55
C ILE A 206 -0.60 -25.31 2.17
N ALA A 207 -0.79 -26.31 1.30
CA ALA A 207 -2.12 -26.76 0.89
C ALA A 207 -2.96 -27.25 2.07
N ASP A 208 -2.37 -28.02 3.00
CA ASP A 208 -3.07 -28.54 4.18
C ASP A 208 -3.52 -27.43 5.13
N VAL A 209 -2.66 -26.44 5.38
CA VAL A 209 -3.00 -25.29 6.24
C VAL A 209 -4.14 -24.48 5.62
N MET A 210 -4.10 -24.23 4.30
CA MET A 210 -5.15 -23.49 3.59
C MET A 210 -6.47 -24.28 3.53
N ALA A 211 -6.41 -25.58 3.23
CA ALA A 211 -7.59 -26.44 3.20
C ALA A 211 -8.26 -26.48 4.59
N GLY A 212 -7.48 -26.66 5.66
CA GLY A 212 -7.98 -26.65 7.03
C GLY A 212 -8.63 -25.33 7.45
N PHE A 213 -8.14 -24.19 6.94
CA PHE A 213 -8.79 -22.90 7.13
C PHE A 213 -10.21 -22.88 6.52
N PHE A 214 -10.38 -23.38 5.30
CA PHE A 214 -11.70 -23.45 4.67
C PHE A 214 -12.61 -24.45 5.35
N GLU A 215 -12.14 -25.66 5.66
CA GLU A 215 -12.94 -26.66 6.38
C GLU A 215 -13.45 -26.13 7.71
N ARG A 216 -12.65 -25.30 8.39
CA ARG A 216 -13.03 -24.74 9.69
C ARG A 216 -13.99 -23.55 9.59
N TYR A 217 -13.74 -22.61 8.69
CA TYR A 217 -14.39 -21.30 8.72
C TYR A 217 -15.40 -21.07 7.59
N LYS A 218 -15.33 -21.84 6.50
CA LYS A 218 -16.32 -21.75 5.42
C LYS A 218 -17.67 -22.26 5.92
N GLY A 219 -18.73 -21.49 5.64
CA GLY A 219 -20.09 -21.81 6.08
C GLY A 219 -20.44 -21.34 7.50
N ILE A 220 -19.54 -20.64 8.20
CA ILE A 220 -19.91 -19.93 9.42
C ILE A 220 -20.94 -18.84 9.07
N PRO A 221 -22.10 -18.79 9.75
CA PRO A 221 -23.10 -17.76 9.48
C PRO A 221 -22.59 -16.38 9.90
N ALA A 222 -22.96 -15.34 9.15
CA ALA A 222 -22.57 -13.96 9.48
C ALA A 222 -23.05 -13.49 10.88
N SER A 223 -24.11 -14.11 11.39
CA SER A 223 -24.65 -13.89 12.74
C SER A 223 -24.00 -14.75 13.83
N ALA A 224 -22.94 -15.50 13.52
CA ALA A 224 -22.27 -16.37 14.49
C ALA A 224 -21.79 -15.56 15.70
N PRO A 225 -22.08 -16.01 16.94
CA PRO A 225 -21.71 -15.32 18.16
C PRO A 225 -20.22 -15.56 18.47
N LEU A 226 -19.33 -14.88 17.76
CA LEU A 226 -17.89 -14.93 17.96
C LEU A 226 -17.43 -13.80 18.90
N SER A 227 -16.43 -14.08 19.72
CA SER A 227 -15.75 -13.06 20.51
C SER A 227 -14.81 -12.21 19.64
N ILE A 228 -14.51 -10.99 20.09
CA ILE A 228 -13.54 -10.10 19.44
C ILE A 228 -12.17 -10.79 19.26
N GLN A 229 -11.71 -11.57 20.26
CA GLN A 229 -10.44 -12.27 20.20
C GLN A 229 -10.45 -13.41 19.17
N GLN A 230 -11.56 -14.13 19.03
CA GLN A 230 -11.71 -15.16 18.01
C GLN A 230 -11.67 -14.54 16.61
N ALA A 231 -12.47 -13.50 16.36
CA ALA A 231 -12.50 -12.84 15.07
C ALA A 231 -11.13 -12.25 14.70
N ALA A 232 -10.44 -11.58 15.64
CA ALA A 232 -9.11 -11.04 15.40
C ALA A 232 -8.10 -12.11 15.01
N ARG A 233 -8.10 -13.28 15.68
CA ARG A 233 -7.21 -14.40 15.34
C ARG A 233 -7.49 -14.97 13.96
N VAL A 234 -8.75 -15.05 13.56
CA VAL A 234 -9.12 -15.52 12.21
C VAL A 234 -8.69 -14.51 11.15
N MET A 235 -8.85 -13.21 11.40
CA MET A 235 -8.35 -12.16 10.50
C MET A 235 -6.83 -12.21 10.34
N SER A 236 -6.09 -12.41 11.43
CA SER A 236 -4.63 -12.59 11.39
C SER A 236 -4.23 -13.87 10.63
N LEU A 237 -4.94 -14.98 10.84
CA LEU A 237 -4.68 -16.21 10.09
C LEU A 237 -4.96 -16.01 8.59
N ALA A 238 -6.09 -15.42 8.22
CA ALA A 238 -6.41 -15.12 6.83
C ALA A 238 -5.34 -14.21 6.19
N SER A 239 -4.86 -13.21 6.93
CA SER A 239 -3.77 -12.35 6.48
C SER A 239 -2.47 -13.10 6.22
N TYR A 240 -2.11 -14.01 7.13
CA TYR A 240 -0.96 -14.89 6.94
C TYR A 240 -1.11 -15.74 5.67
N LEU A 241 -2.28 -16.32 5.42
CA LEU A 241 -2.53 -17.11 4.21
C LEU A 241 -2.40 -16.28 2.93
N MET A 242 -2.88 -15.04 2.94
CA MET A 242 -2.75 -14.14 1.78
C MET A 242 -1.29 -13.82 1.48
N TYR A 243 -0.48 -13.48 2.49
CA TYR A 243 0.96 -13.28 2.30
C TYR A 243 1.68 -14.53 1.82
N THR A 244 1.29 -15.71 2.32
CA THR A 244 1.82 -16.98 1.80
C THR A 244 1.47 -17.16 0.33
N LEU A 245 0.24 -16.84 -0.11
CA LEU A 245 -0.16 -16.93 -1.52
C LEU A 245 0.63 -15.97 -2.42
N GLU A 246 0.83 -14.73 -1.98
CA GLU A 246 1.62 -13.73 -2.73
C GLU A 246 3.10 -14.10 -2.82
N GLY A 247 3.62 -14.80 -1.80
CA GLY A 247 5.00 -15.28 -1.77
C GLY A 247 5.28 -16.53 -2.61
N ILE A 248 4.26 -17.17 -3.20
CA ILE A 248 4.44 -18.33 -4.08
C ILE A 248 4.99 -17.84 -5.42
N HIS A 249 6.28 -18.10 -5.66
CA HIS A 249 6.87 -18.00 -6.98
C HIS A 249 6.28 -19.09 -7.86
N ARG A 250 5.62 -18.70 -8.97
CA ARG A 250 5.04 -19.63 -9.94
C ARG A 250 6.03 -19.87 -11.07
N ALA A 251 6.02 -21.08 -11.62
CA ALA A 251 6.75 -21.33 -12.86
C ALA A 251 6.19 -20.41 -13.96
N PRO A 252 7.05 -19.79 -14.79
CA PRO A 252 6.58 -19.06 -15.97
C PRO A 252 5.78 -20.03 -16.84
N ALA A 253 4.64 -19.58 -17.39
CA ALA A 253 3.88 -20.39 -18.33
C ALA A 253 4.81 -20.82 -19.46
N GLU A 254 4.95 -22.13 -19.69
CA GLU A 254 5.69 -22.63 -20.84
C GLU A 254 5.06 -22.00 -22.10
N GLU A 255 5.84 -21.19 -22.82
CA GLU A 255 5.43 -20.74 -24.15
C GLU A 255 5.08 -21.99 -24.97
N PRO A 256 4.00 -21.98 -25.76
CA PRO A 256 3.65 -23.14 -26.55
C PRO A 256 4.84 -23.48 -27.44
N LYS A 257 5.50 -24.61 -27.15
CA LYS A 257 6.51 -25.18 -28.04
C LYS A 257 5.82 -25.36 -29.38
N GLU A 258 6.15 -24.50 -30.35
CA GLU A 258 5.79 -24.75 -31.73
C GLU A 258 6.21 -26.18 -32.02
N ALA A 259 5.25 -27.03 -32.40
CA ALA A 259 5.54 -28.41 -32.74
C ALA A 259 6.65 -28.38 -33.80
N GLU A 260 7.83 -28.91 -33.45
CA GLU A 260 8.92 -29.09 -34.39
C GLU A 260 8.35 -29.89 -35.57
N GLN A 261 8.02 -29.21 -36.66
CA GLN A 261 7.66 -29.88 -37.89
C GLN A 261 8.88 -30.73 -38.26
N PRO A 262 8.72 -32.03 -38.53
CA PRO A 262 9.85 -32.84 -38.96
C PRO A 262 10.46 -32.17 -40.18
N TYR A 263 11.75 -31.83 -40.11
CA TYR A 263 12.52 -31.30 -41.23
C TYR A 263 12.37 -32.27 -42.41
N GLU A 264 11.47 -31.97 -43.36
CA GLU A 264 11.48 -32.61 -44.67
C GLU A 264 12.70 -32.07 -45.43
N PHE A 265 13.74 -32.89 -45.56
CA PHE A 265 14.84 -32.58 -46.46
C PHE A 265 14.30 -32.64 -47.91
N GLU A 266 14.19 -31.48 -48.57
CA GLU A 266 13.75 -31.37 -49.97
C GLU A 266 14.65 -32.14 -50.97
N PHE A 267 15.82 -32.63 -50.54
CA PHE A 267 16.76 -33.40 -51.37
C PHE A 267 16.34 -34.84 -51.72
N LEU A 268 15.17 -35.30 -51.27
CA LEU A 268 14.60 -36.60 -51.68
C LEU A 268 13.41 -36.48 -52.65
N LYS A 269 13.14 -35.28 -53.17
CA LYS A 269 12.22 -35.08 -54.29
C LYS A 269 13.00 -34.72 -55.55
N GLU A 270 13.68 -35.72 -56.10
CA GLU A 270 13.85 -36.04 -57.54
C GLU A 270 14.95 -37.11 -57.75
#